data_AF-A0A8H9WP01-F1
#
_entry.id   AF-A0A8H9WP01-F1
#
_cell.length_a   1.000
_cell.length_b   1.000
_cell.length_c   1.000
_cell.angle_alpha   90.00
_cell.angle_beta   90.00
_cell.angle_gamma   90.00
#
_symmetry.space_group_name_H-M   'P 1'
#
loop_
_entity.id
_entity.type
_entity.pdbx_description
1 polymer ?
#
loop_
_entity_poly.entity_id
_entity_poly.type
_entity_poly.pdbx_seq_one_letter_code
_entity_poly.pdbx_strand_id
1 'polypeptide(L)'
;MNHPHVFMTPGGGFSVAADAGDGPRPNFDQMRQRENWHMSTIDALDASLVTRNKVHFELTFSRWHPEGRRYWTVPALWIVTKAGDHWGIQVRSLMAPTLDTRGN
;
A
#
# COMPACT_ATOMS: atom_id res chain seq x y z
N MET A 1 -1.88 -8.61 9.04
CA MET A 1 -1.22 -7.32 9.36
C MET A 1 -0.94 -7.33 10.84
N ASN A 2 0.11 -6.65 11.28
CA ASN A 2 0.38 -6.50 12.70
C ASN A 2 -0.28 -5.21 13.19
N HIS A 3 -0.85 -5.27 14.39
CA HIS A 3 -1.50 -4.15 15.03
C HIS A 3 -0.70 -3.71 16.27
N PRO A 4 -0.68 -2.39 16.60
CA PRO A 4 -1.30 -1.30 15.85
C PRO A 4 -0.62 -1.04 14.49
N HIS A 5 -1.41 -0.90 13.43
CA HIS A 5 -0.88 -0.70 12.07
C HIS A 5 -0.83 0.79 11.73
N VAL A 6 0.27 1.25 11.15
CA VAL A 6 0.42 2.64 10.70
C VAL A 6 0.35 2.72 9.19
N PHE A 7 -0.50 3.60 8.67
CA PHE A 7 -0.56 3.92 7.25
C PHE A 7 -0.31 5.40 7.02
N MET A 8 0.74 5.73 6.27
CA MET A 8 1.05 7.08 5.80
C MET A 8 0.60 7.23 4.34
N THR A 9 -0.20 8.26 4.10
CA THR A 9 -0.77 8.60 2.80
C THR A 9 0.22 9.37 1.92
N PRO A 10 0.04 9.40 0.59
CA PRO A 10 0.89 10.17 -0.33
C PRO A 10 1.02 11.66 0.04
N GLY A 11 -0.01 12.24 0.67
CA GLY A 11 -0.04 13.65 1.08
C GLY A 11 0.60 13.93 2.44
N GLY A 12 1.26 12.95 3.07
CA GLY A 12 1.94 13.10 4.36
C GLY A 12 1.06 12.93 5.60
N GLY A 13 -0.27 12.81 5.45
CA GLY A 13 -1.17 12.44 6.56
C GLY A 13 -0.99 10.98 6.94
N PHE A 14 -1.26 10.62 8.20
CA PHE A 14 -1.21 9.23 8.67
C PHE A 14 -2.47 8.80 9.42
N SER A 15 -2.70 7.49 9.44
CA SER A 15 -3.76 6.84 10.20
C SER A 15 -3.18 5.65 10.97
N VAL A 16 -3.77 5.36 12.13
CA VAL A 16 -3.39 4.21 12.96
C VAL A 16 -4.62 3.32 13.11
N ALA A 17 -4.46 2.03 12.82
CA ALA A 17 -5.47 1.02 13.08
C ALA A 17 -5.07 0.23 14.32
N ALA A 18 -5.74 0.46 15.45
CA ALA A 18 -5.37 -0.15 16.73
C ALA A 18 -5.62 -1.66 16.72
N ASP A 19 -6.64 -2.11 15.99
CA ASP A 19 -6.97 -3.52 15.77
C ASP A 19 -7.42 -3.79 14.32
N ALA A 20 -7.84 -5.03 14.03
CA ALA A 20 -8.22 -5.48 12.69
C ALA A 20 -9.56 -4.89 12.20
N GLY A 21 -10.42 -4.42 13.10
CA GLY A 21 -11.64 -3.70 12.79
C GLY A 21 -11.37 -2.28 12.28
N ASP A 22 -10.27 -1.69 12.73
CA ASP A 22 -9.87 -0.33 12.40
C ASP A 22 -9.12 -0.20 11.06
N GLY A 23 -9.01 1.04 10.61
CA GLY A 23 -8.10 1.45 9.54
C GLY A 23 -8.73 1.52 8.14
N PRO A 24 -8.05 2.20 7.20
CA PRO A 24 -8.58 2.38 5.87
C PRO A 24 -8.62 1.05 5.11
N ARG A 25 -9.83 0.63 4.74
CA ARG A 25 -10.06 -0.47 3.81
C ARG A 25 -10.33 0.09 2.42
N PRO A 26 -9.75 -0.50 1.36
CA PRO A 26 -10.09 -0.09 0.01
C PRO A 26 -11.59 -0.32 -0.24
N ASN A 27 -12.30 0.72 -0.66
CA ASN A 27 -13.66 0.60 -1.14
C ASN A 27 -13.62 0.29 -2.64
N PHE A 28 -13.58 -1.01 -2.97
CA PHE A 28 -13.44 -1.45 -4.36
C PHE A 28 -14.60 -0.99 -5.26
N ASP A 29 -15.82 -0.89 -4.74
CA ASP A 29 -16.96 -0.43 -5.53
C ASP A 29 -16.83 1.05 -5.87
N GLN A 30 -16.45 1.88 -4.90
CA GLN A 30 -16.17 3.29 -5.15
C GLN A 30 -14.99 3.47 -6.12
N MET A 31 -13.94 2.66 -6.00
CA MET A 31 -12.79 2.69 -6.91
C MET A 31 -13.20 2.31 -8.34
N ARG A 32 -14.04 1.28 -8.52
CA ARG A 32 -14.59 0.92 -9.84
C ARG A 32 -15.44 2.05 -10.42
N GLN A 33 -16.30 2.66 -9.61
CA GLN A 33 -17.23 3.71 -10.06
C GLN A 33 -16.53 5.03 -10.39
N ARG A 34 -15.51 5.43 -9.63
CA ARG A 34 -14.87 6.75 -9.76
C ARG A 34 -13.58 6.74 -10.55
N GLU A 35 -12.82 5.64 -10.47
CA GLU A 35 -11.49 5.55 -11.08
C GLU A 35 -11.47 4.56 -12.24
N ASN A 36 -12.59 3.92 -12.60
CA ASN A 36 -12.62 2.79 -13.52
C ASN A 36 -11.55 1.75 -13.14
N TRP A 37 -11.42 1.46 -11.85
CA TRP A 37 -10.40 0.54 -11.33
C TRP A 37 -10.71 -0.92 -11.70
N HIS A 38 -9.70 -1.67 -12.14
CA HIS A 38 -9.80 -3.12 -12.35
C HIS A 38 -9.01 -3.91 -11.31
N MET A 39 -7.72 -3.57 -11.16
CA MET A 39 -6.80 -4.27 -10.27
C MET A 39 -5.69 -3.37 -9.78
N SER A 40 -5.01 -3.81 -8.73
CA SER A 40 -3.75 -3.21 -8.28
C SER A 40 -2.66 -4.26 -8.21
N THR A 41 -1.43 -3.85 -8.45
CA THR A 41 -0.26 -4.74 -8.51
C THR A 41 0.89 -4.16 -7.69
N ILE A 42 1.79 -5.05 -7.29
CA ILE A 42 3.13 -4.70 -6.86
C ILE A 42 4.04 -5.04 -8.04
N ASP A 43 4.50 -4.01 -8.75
CA ASP A 43 5.26 -4.14 -9.99
C ASP A 43 6.76 -4.37 -9.72
N ALA A 44 7.25 -3.94 -8.55
CA ALA A 44 8.59 -4.21 -8.05
C ALA A 44 8.54 -4.35 -6.52
N LEU A 45 9.39 -5.21 -5.97
CA LEU A 45 9.47 -5.47 -4.53
C LEU A 45 10.90 -5.85 -4.13
N ASP A 46 11.57 -4.94 -3.44
CA ASP A 46 12.95 -5.10 -3.00
C ASP A 46 13.04 -5.05 -1.46
N ALA A 47 13.73 -6.02 -0.86
CA ALA A 47 13.99 -6.03 0.57
C ALA A 47 15.29 -5.25 0.86
N SER A 48 15.18 -4.00 1.32
CA SER A 48 16.34 -3.13 1.50
C SER A 48 17.01 -3.28 2.87
N LEU A 49 16.26 -3.62 3.92
CA LEU A 49 16.78 -3.87 5.26
C LEU A 49 16.18 -5.14 5.85
N VAL A 50 17.00 -6.15 6.06
CA VAL A 50 16.57 -7.48 6.51
C VAL A 50 17.22 -7.83 7.84
N THR A 51 16.39 -8.20 8.81
CA THR A 51 16.80 -8.77 10.09
C THR A 51 15.93 -9.99 10.40
N ARG A 52 16.26 -10.74 11.46
CA ARG A 52 15.52 -11.95 11.86
C ARG A 52 14.01 -11.71 12.04
N ASN A 53 13.62 -10.55 12.55
CA ASN A 53 12.24 -10.27 12.96
C ASN A 53 11.65 -9.01 12.29
N LYS A 54 12.35 -8.39 11.34
CA LYS A 54 11.91 -7.17 10.67
C LYS A 54 12.52 -7.06 9.28
N VAL A 55 11.68 -6.72 8.31
CA VAL A 55 12.08 -6.45 6.93
C VAL A 55 11.46 -5.14 6.47
N HIS A 56 12.26 -4.30 5.80
CA HIS A 56 11.77 -3.12 5.09
C HIS A 56 11.77 -3.46 3.61
N PHE A 57 10.63 -3.21 2.97
CA PHE A 57 10.42 -3.41 1.55
C PHE A 57 10.19 -2.08 0.87
N GLU A 58 10.98 -1.83 -0.17
CA GLU A 58 10.70 -0.81 -1.16
C GLU A 58 9.91 -1.46 -2.28
N LEU A 59 8.84 -0.82 -2.73
CA LEU A 59 7.99 -1.38 -3.77
C LEU A 59 7.39 -0.33 -4.68
N THR A 60 7.08 -0.75 -5.91
CA THR A 60 6.29 0.03 -6.85
C THR A 60 4.88 -0.53 -6.87
N PHE A 61 3.90 0.27 -6.46
CA PHE A 61 2.49 -0.12 -6.46
C PHE A 61 1.75 0.60 -7.58
N SER A 62 1.02 -0.15 -8.40
CA SER A 62 0.30 0.38 -9.56
C SER A 62 -1.17 0.00 -9.55
N ARG A 63 -2.00 0.83 -10.16
CA ARG A 63 -3.41 0.55 -10.45
C ARG A 63 -3.68 0.59 -11.95
N TRP A 64 -4.63 -0.23 -12.35
CA TRP A 64 -4.94 -0.52 -13.75
C TRP A 64 -6.42 -0.36 -14.03
N HIS A 65 -6.73 0.16 -15.21
CA HIS A 65 -8.06 0.08 -15.80
C HIS A 65 -8.27 -1.29 -16.49
N PRO A 66 -9.53 -1.67 -16.79
CA PRO A 66 -9.84 -2.94 -17.45
C PRO A 66 -9.17 -3.12 -18.82
N GLU A 67 -8.90 -2.03 -19.54
CA GLU A 67 -8.21 -2.06 -20.84
C GLU A 67 -6.70 -2.37 -20.75
N GLY A 68 -6.17 -2.64 -19.55
CA GLY A 68 -4.75 -2.92 -19.33
C GLY A 68 -3.89 -1.66 -19.28
N ARG A 69 -4.49 -0.48 -19.09
CA ARG A 69 -3.76 0.79 -18.95
C ARG A 69 -3.51 1.13 -17.48
N ARG A 70 -2.24 1.36 -17.12
CA ARG A 70 -1.87 1.94 -15.82
C ARG A 70 -2.39 3.37 -15.73
N TYR A 71 -2.97 3.74 -14.60
CA TYR A 71 -3.47 5.11 -14.37
C TYR A 71 -2.96 5.73 -13.07
N TRP A 72 -2.39 4.91 -12.20
CA TRP A 72 -1.80 5.37 -10.95
C TRP A 72 -0.60 4.51 -10.58
N THR A 73 0.52 5.12 -10.20
CA THR A 73 1.70 4.42 -9.70
C THR A 73 2.39 5.23 -8.63
N VAL A 74 2.73 4.58 -7.52
CA VAL A 74 3.44 5.17 -6.38
C VAL A 74 4.61 4.27 -5.98
N PRO A 75 5.78 4.85 -5.67
CA PRO A 75 6.74 4.21 -4.79
C PRO A 75 6.15 4.06 -3.38
N ALA A 76 6.50 3.00 -2.67
CA ALA A 76 5.99 2.73 -1.34
C ALA A 76 7.03 2.01 -0.46
N LEU A 77 6.90 2.20 0.85
CA LEU A 77 7.66 1.50 1.88
C LEU A 77 6.72 0.65 2.72
N TRP A 78 6.96 -0.65 2.78
CA TRP A 78 6.28 -1.54 3.71
C TRP A 78 7.27 -2.07 4.74
N ILE A 79 6.95 -1.93 6.02
CA ILE A 79 7.73 -2.52 7.11
C ILE A 79 6.95 -3.70 7.66
N VAL A 80 7.55 -4.88 7.55
CA VAL A 80 6.99 -6.15 8.01
C VAL A 80 7.75 -6.59 9.25
N THR A 81 7.03 -6.97 10.31
CA THR A 81 7.60 -7.41 11.58
C THR A 81 7.11 -8.81 11.94
N LYS A 82 7.93 -9.55 12.70
CA LYS A 82 7.55 -10.83 13.30
C LYS A 82 7.07 -10.58 14.73
N ALA A 83 5.85 -10.98 15.05
CA ALA A 83 5.28 -10.99 16.39
C ALA A 83 4.99 -12.45 16.79
N GLY A 84 5.83 -13.03 17.65
CA GLY A 84 5.82 -14.47 17.91
C GLY A 84 6.14 -15.26 16.65
N ASP A 85 5.19 -16.07 16.17
CA ASP A 85 5.28 -16.82 14.91
C ASP A 85 4.49 -16.21 13.75
N HIS A 86 3.93 -15.02 13.95
CA HIS A 86 3.18 -14.30 12.92
C HIS A 86 4.04 -13.19 12.27
N TRP A 87 4.16 -13.23 10.94
CA TRP A 87 4.67 -12.10 10.16
C TRP A 87 3.50 -11.25 9.65
N GLY A 88 3.63 -9.93 9.77
CA GLY A 88 2.61 -9.01 9.29
C GLY A 88 3.18 -7.64 8.98
N ILE A 89 2.51 -6.94 8.06
CA ILE A 89 2.84 -5.56 7.74
C ILE A 89 2.45 -4.68 8.94
N GLN A 90 3.43 -4.01 9.53
CA GLN A 90 3.26 -3.07 10.65
C GLN A 90 3.08 -1.64 10.14
N VAL A 91 3.82 -1.26 9.10
CA VAL A 91 3.78 0.09 8.52
C VAL A 91 3.63 -0.01 7.01
N ARG A 92 2.76 0.84 6.46
CA ARG A 92 2.70 1.14 5.02
C ARG A 92 2.86 2.64 4.84
N SER A 93 3.72 3.05 3.92
CA SER A 93 3.84 4.44 3.50
C SER A 93 3.80 4.48 1.99
N LEU A 94 2.97 5.35 1.43
CA LEU A 94 2.94 5.64 0.00
C LEU A 94 3.61 6.99 -0.23
N MET A 95 4.47 7.05 -1.22
CA MET A 95 5.06 8.31 -1.68
C MET A 95 4.09 9.04 -2.61
N ALA A 96 4.46 10.26 -3.00
CA ALA A 96 3.78 10.95 -4.10
C ALA A 96 3.78 10.08 -5.36
N PRO A 97 2.68 10.11 -6.16
CA PRO A 97 2.60 9.33 -7.37
C PRO A 97 3.62 9.77 -8.41
N THR A 98 4.26 8.80 -9.04
CA THR A 98 5.08 8.99 -10.25
C THR A 98 4.24 8.91 -11.52
N LEU A 99 3.03 8.35 -11.43
CA LEU A 99 1.98 8.40 -12.44
C LEU A 99 0.63 8.66 -11.75
N ASP A 100 -0.12 9.65 -12.22
CA ASP A 100 -1.50 9.89 -11.82
C ASP A 100 -2.28 10.51 -12.97
N THR A 101 -3.17 9.72 -13.60
CA THR A 101 -4.03 10.20 -14.69
C THR A 101 -5.50 10.24 -14.29
N ARG A 102 -5.81 10.27 -12.98
CA ARG A 102 -7.21 10.30 -12.50
C ARG A 102 -7.89 11.66 -12.71
N GLY A 103 -7.12 12.70 -13.03
CA GLY A 103 -7.59 14.08 -13.20
C GLY A 103 -7.52 14.63 -14.64
N ASN A 104 -7.19 13.80 -15.63
CA ASN A 104 -7.22 14.16 -17.06
C ASN A 104 -8.41 13.49 -17.76
#